data_AF-A0A942CU55-F1
#
_entry.id   AF-A0A942CU55-F1
#
_cell.length_a   1.000
_cell.length_b   1.000
_cell.length_c   1.000
_cell.angle_alpha   90.00
_cell.angle_beta   90.00
_cell.angle_gamma   90.00
#
_symmetry.space_group_name_H-M   'P 1'
#
loop_
_entity.id
_entity.type
_entity.pdbx_description
1 polymer ?
#
loop_
_entity_poly.entity_id
_entity_poly.type
_entity_poly.pdbx_seq_one_letter_code
_entity_poly.pdbx_strand_id
1 'polypeptide(L)'
;MRESRRRISAGILAFVMVAGPGGLLEGCKKQEVSEETRNEARQGKAFDTSKLSENEFKYGVSPTKNSQVTYQPDVIVVEHGADAIKSANSDGVSVTIDANLPEAAQMKTGKIVFLTSRAAGKILATQRDGNNLTLLLGPVALTDIIQDATMATDQPLDLDSMIAYTAPDYPGAVAEAPKLTQAIQPRLGGRGEVRAVGVSLILPDGGFQSLRGTKRALPGDLSEQDSPVIWTDRDVAAVRNLALYGTTHPTAKEISFAQTPKLPGTPGVPPLKGPPQDIQLSDFNLKPFCCGGIGLKIQYDKAGLRFLAYAVIKLDHPSLHFNLDIKGGQIRTAALELKGAAGLTFDFEAGTSMDASATLNNLGKEIALPVDFSIPISGLAVPFAATLKQTFLLKTAFSAKTASLTATADYGFKGSFQMGYINGQWTAAAPMDFSVKKSLVNTIGGASVGVNGIVLAYSGKVIVGIGAFGFVTGPYINYIASVGFTRGSDLGIKMCKSATLSIDLAVGVGYSMPQVINTAINFFLRQLNVGEVAASGGIDHREKLITKEQTIPESCKN
;
A
#
# COMPACT_ATOMS: atom_id res chain seq x y z
N MET A 1 -23.52 -52.42 -58.96
CA MET A 1 -23.22 -53.64 -59.74
C MET A 1 -21.75 -53.54 -60.19
N ARG A 2 -20.88 -54.48 -59.74
CA ARG A 2 -19.45 -54.69 -60.07
C ARG A 2 -18.50 -53.50 -59.80
N GLU A 3 -17.69 -53.45 -58.74
CA GLU A 3 -16.59 -54.34 -58.30
C GLU A 3 -15.40 -54.40 -59.28
N SER A 4 -14.28 -53.76 -58.90
CA SER A 4 -12.92 -54.23 -59.22
C SER A 4 -11.89 -53.60 -58.27
N ARG A 5 -11.12 -54.47 -57.62
CA ARG A 5 -10.07 -54.22 -56.62
C ARG A 5 -8.72 -54.00 -57.30
N ARG A 6 -7.84 -53.20 -56.68
CA ARG A 6 -6.40 -53.51 -56.57
C ARG A 6 -5.79 -52.89 -55.30
N ARG A 7 -5.22 -53.76 -54.46
CA ARG A 7 -4.26 -53.46 -53.35
C ARG A 7 -2.91 -53.03 -53.98
N ILE A 8 -1.98 -52.33 -53.33
CA ILE A 8 -0.98 -52.69 -52.28
C ILE A 8 -0.24 -51.34 -52.05
N SER A 9 0.03 -50.77 -50.88
CA SER A 9 1.02 -51.16 -49.86
C SER A 9 0.94 -50.24 -48.65
N ALA A 10 1.11 -50.80 -47.46
CA ALA A 10 1.21 -50.11 -46.19
C ALA A 10 2.64 -49.58 -45.96
N GLY A 11 2.75 -48.31 -45.56
CA GLY A 11 3.96 -47.72 -44.97
C GLY A 11 3.60 -47.15 -43.60
N ILE A 12 3.81 -47.94 -42.55
CA ILE A 12 3.70 -47.53 -41.16
C ILE A 12 5.01 -46.82 -40.81
N LEU A 13 4.98 -45.49 -40.64
CA LEU A 13 6.09 -44.73 -40.07
C LEU A 13 5.84 -44.63 -38.56
N ALA A 14 6.54 -45.45 -37.78
CA ALA A 14 6.57 -45.37 -36.33
C ALA A 14 7.51 -44.23 -35.91
N PHE A 15 6.94 -43.13 -35.41
CA PHE A 15 7.70 -42.11 -34.68
C PHE A 15 7.80 -42.53 -33.22
N VAL A 16 8.98 -43.02 -32.82
CA VAL A 16 9.34 -43.25 -31.43
C VAL A 16 9.68 -41.89 -30.82
N MET A 17 8.77 -41.32 -30.01
CA MET A 17 9.13 -40.24 -29.08
C MET A 17 9.81 -40.87 -27.86
N VAL A 18 11.12 -40.72 -27.77
CA VAL A 18 11.86 -40.93 -26.53
C VAL A 18 11.59 -39.74 -25.62
N ALA A 19 10.74 -39.94 -24.62
CA ALA A 19 10.57 -39.01 -23.51
C ALA A 19 11.75 -39.19 -22.54
N GLY A 20 12.71 -38.28 -22.59
CA GLY A 20 13.75 -38.13 -21.57
C GLY A 20 13.24 -37.27 -20.39
N PRO A 21 13.70 -37.51 -19.16
CA PRO A 21 13.27 -36.78 -17.98
C PRO A 21 14.00 -35.43 -17.92
N GLY A 22 13.36 -34.39 -18.44
CA GLY A 22 13.80 -33.01 -18.31
C GLY A 22 12.65 -32.07 -18.63
N GLY A 23 12.06 -31.45 -17.61
CA GLY A 23 10.98 -30.50 -17.82
C GLY A 23 10.70 -29.64 -16.59
N LEU A 24 10.78 -28.33 -16.81
CA LEU A 24 10.21 -27.22 -16.02
C LEU A 24 11.05 -26.63 -14.87
N LEU A 25 12.23 -26.11 -15.21
CA LEU A 25 12.78 -24.88 -14.62
C LEU A 25 13.58 -24.10 -15.68
N GLU A 26 12.90 -23.53 -16.67
CA GLU A 26 13.38 -22.33 -17.37
C GLU A 26 12.65 -21.17 -16.68
N GLY A 27 13.25 -20.37 -15.79
CA GLY A 27 14.53 -19.69 -15.94
C GLY A 27 14.23 -18.32 -16.53
N CYS A 28 13.88 -17.34 -15.68
CA CYS A 28 13.83 -15.91 -16.04
C CYS A 28 15.16 -15.55 -16.72
N LYS A 29 15.19 -15.55 -18.04
CA LYS A 29 16.36 -15.19 -18.81
C LYS A 29 16.49 -13.68 -18.70
N LYS A 30 17.54 -13.26 -17.98
CA LYS A 30 18.04 -11.88 -17.88
C LYS A 30 18.09 -11.27 -19.28
N GLN A 31 17.08 -10.48 -19.65
CA GLN A 31 17.26 -9.49 -20.70
C GLN A 31 18.09 -8.38 -20.06
N GLU A 32 19.39 -8.39 -20.35
CA GLU A 32 20.17 -7.18 -20.22
C GLU A 32 19.49 -6.15 -21.10
N VAL A 33 18.88 -5.14 -20.47
CA VAL A 33 18.35 -3.99 -21.17
C VAL A 33 19.55 -3.38 -21.90
N SER A 34 19.58 -3.54 -23.22
CA SER A 34 20.58 -2.92 -24.09
C SER A 34 20.71 -1.44 -23.71
N GLU A 35 21.95 -0.98 -23.50
CA GLU A 35 22.28 0.44 -23.25
C GLU A 35 21.70 1.39 -24.30
N GLU A 36 21.29 0.87 -25.46
CA GLU A 36 20.79 1.60 -26.62
C GLU A 36 19.40 2.25 -26.42
N THR A 37 18.65 1.90 -25.37
CA THR A 37 17.36 2.57 -25.02
C THR A 37 17.48 3.50 -23.80
N ARG A 38 18.69 3.75 -23.28
CA ARG A 38 18.91 4.93 -22.43
C ARG A 38 18.91 6.17 -23.32
N ASN A 39 17.72 6.69 -23.65
CA ASN A 39 17.59 8.12 -23.91
C ASN A 39 18.39 8.82 -22.80
N GLU A 40 19.40 9.62 -23.16
CA GLU A 40 20.33 10.24 -22.21
C GLU A 40 19.56 10.90 -21.08
N ALA A 41 19.46 10.18 -19.95
CA ALA A 41 18.71 10.67 -18.82
C ALA A 41 19.42 11.93 -18.36
N ARG A 42 18.70 13.06 -18.33
CA ARG A 42 19.30 14.30 -17.84
C ARG A 42 19.77 14.03 -16.42
N GLN A 43 21.05 14.28 -16.16
CA GLN A 43 21.60 14.15 -14.82
C GLN A 43 20.93 15.22 -13.94
N GLY A 44 19.99 14.78 -13.12
CA GLY A 44 19.26 15.63 -12.19
C GLY A 44 20.17 16.08 -11.06
N LYS A 45 19.93 17.28 -10.55
CA LYS A 45 20.51 17.69 -9.27
C LYS A 45 19.52 17.31 -8.17
N ALA A 46 20.03 17.04 -6.96
CA ALA A 46 19.18 16.95 -5.80
C ALA A 46 18.28 18.19 -5.73
N PHE A 47 16.99 17.96 -5.47
CA PHE A 47 16.02 19.04 -5.43
C PHE A 47 16.29 19.93 -4.21
N ASP A 48 16.42 21.23 -4.44
CA ASP A 48 16.66 22.20 -3.37
C ASP A 48 15.34 22.87 -2.99
N THR A 49 14.78 22.48 -1.84
CA THR A 49 13.51 23.02 -1.34
C THR A 49 13.55 24.50 -0.99
N SER A 50 14.74 25.11 -0.87
CA SER A 50 14.86 26.56 -0.66
C SER A 50 14.47 27.37 -1.90
N LYS A 51 14.44 26.74 -3.08
CA LYS A 51 14.05 27.37 -4.35
C LYS A 51 12.56 27.42 -4.59
N LEU A 52 11.76 26.74 -3.77
CA LEU A 52 10.31 26.79 -3.85
C LEU A 52 9.79 28.10 -3.27
N SER A 53 8.81 28.71 -3.93
CA SER A 53 8.01 29.74 -3.28
C SER A 53 7.25 29.15 -2.07
N GLU A 54 6.77 30.00 -1.16
CA GLU A 54 5.95 29.53 -0.03
C GLU A 54 4.73 28.74 -0.51
N ASN A 55 4.07 29.21 -1.57
CA ASN A 55 2.92 28.55 -2.16
C ASN A 55 3.29 27.25 -2.88
N GLU A 56 4.41 27.20 -3.58
CA GLU A 56 4.85 25.94 -4.21
C GLU A 56 5.28 24.91 -3.17
N PHE A 57 5.90 25.35 -2.08
CA PHE A 57 6.18 24.50 -0.94
C PHE A 57 4.88 23.94 -0.34
N LYS A 58 3.85 24.79 -0.20
CA LYS A 58 2.56 24.44 0.37
C LYS A 58 1.73 23.52 -0.54
N TYR A 59 1.54 23.92 -1.78
CA TYR A 59 0.57 23.35 -2.70
C TYR A 59 1.20 22.55 -3.85
N GLY A 60 2.52 22.48 -3.95
CA GLY A 60 3.23 21.81 -5.04
C GLY A 60 3.64 22.77 -6.16
N VAL A 61 4.53 22.32 -7.03
CA VAL A 61 5.10 23.13 -8.13
C VAL A 61 4.06 23.30 -9.24
N SER A 62 3.92 24.52 -9.76
CA SER A 62 2.97 24.82 -10.83
C SER A 62 3.44 24.27 -12.19
N PRO A 63 2.53 23.83 -13.08
CA PRO A 63 2.92 23.50 -14.44
C PRO A 63 3.31 24.75 -15.22
N THR A 64 4.13 24.56 -16.27
CA THR A 64 4.47 25.61 -17.24
C THR A 64 4.14 25.10 -18.63
N LYS A 65 3.54 25.95 -19.47
CA LYS A 65 3.25 25.59 -20.86
C LYS A 65 4.57 25.63 -21.64
N ASN A 66 4.91 24.53 -22.29
CA ASN A 66 6.14 24.41 -23.06
C ASN A 66 5.93 23.48 -24.26
N SER A 67 6.88 23.48 -25.21
CA SER A 67 6.80 22.67 -26.43
C SER A 67 7.23 21.21 -26.23
N GLN A 68 7.68 20.81 -25.04
CA GLN A 68 8.13 19.45 -24.77
C GLN A 68 6.98 18.51 -24.38
N VAL A 69 5.81 19.06 -24.05
CA VAL A 69 4.64 18.30 -23.60
C VAL A 69 3.37 18.83 -24.28
N THR A 70 2.62 17.91 -24.86
CA THR A 70 1.26 18.14 -25.34
C THR A 70 0.28 17.63 -24.31
N TYR A 71 -0.59 18.51 -23.82
CA TYR A 71 -1.67 18.16 -22.90
C TYR A 71 -2.93 17.74 -23.67
N GLN A 72 -3.79 16.96 -23.03
CA GLN A 72 -5.09 16.60 -23.61
C GLN A 72 -5.98 17.84 -23.81
N PRO A 73 -6.88 17.87 -24.82
CA PRO A 73 -7.71 19.05 -25.12
C PRO A 73 -8.61 19.53 -23.97
N ASP A 74 -9.00 18.63 -23.07
CA ASP A 74 -9.89 18.92 -21.93
C ASP A 74 -9.14 19.34 -20.66
N VAL A 75 -7.81 19.49 -20.73
CA VAL A 75 -6.96 19.85 -19.60
C VAL A 75 -6.75 21.36 -19.55
N ILE A 76 -7.13 21.94 -18.41
CA ILE A 76 -6.92 23.34 -18.07
C ILE A 76 -5.60 23.41 -17.30
N VAL A 77 -4.53 23.82 -17.99
CA VAL A 77 -3.21 24.06 -17.40
C VAL A 77 -3.16 25.48 -16.86
N VAL A 78 -3.00 25.60 -15.55
CA VAL A 78 -2.94 26.90 -14.85
C VAL A 78 -1.49 27.17 -14.47
N GLU A 79 -0.85 28.04 -15.25
CA GLU A 79 0.49 28.52 -14.92
C GLU A 79 0.43 29.35 -13.63
N HIS A 80 1.45 29.23 -12.77
CA HIS A 80 1.42 29.81 -11.43
C HIS A 80 0.24 29.33 -10.56
N GLY A 81 -0.30 28.14 -10.83
CA GLY A 81 -1.44 27.59 -10.09
C GLY A 81 -1.22 27.47 -8.57
N ALA A 82 0.02 27.40 -8.08
CA ALA A 82 0.30 27.46 -6.65
C ALA A 82 -0.14 28.80 -6.02
N ASP A 83 0.09 29.92 -6.71
CA ASP A 83 -0.27 31.26 -6.23
C ASP A 83 -1.78 31.53 -6.35
N ALA A 84 -2.45 30.80 -7.23
CA ALA A 84 -3.89 30.80 -7.37
C ALA A 84 -4.62 30.12 -6.20
N ILE A 85 -3.97 29.20 -5.48
CA ILE A 85 -4.60 28.43 -4.40
C ILE A 85 -4.64 29.25 -3.12
N LYS A 86 -5.85 29.49 -2.62
CA LYS A 86 -6.11 30.16 -1.34
C LYS A 86 -6.11 29.18 -0.17
N SER A 87 -6.66 27.98 -0.38
CA SER A 87 -6.68 26.92 0.61
C SER A 87 -6.83 25.54 -0.05
N ALA A 88 -6.22 24.54 0.56
CA ALA A 88 -6.50 23.14 0.30
C ALA A 88 -7.06 22.55 1.60
N ASN A 89 -8.13 21.78 1.50
CA ASN A 89 -8.77 21.20 2.68
C ASN A 89 -7.99 19.98 3.17
N SER A 90 -8.16 19.64 4.45
CA SER A 90 -7.60 18.45 5.09
C SER A 90 -8.13 17.13 4.53
N ASP A 91 -9.15 17.18 3.66
CA ASP A 91 -9.74 16.03 2.97
C ASP A 91 -8.88 15.52 1.78
N GLY A 92 -7.90 16.32 1.32
CA GLY A 92 -7.02 16.01 0.20
C GLY A 92 -7.70 16.00 -1.18
N VAL A 93 -8.96 16.45 -1.29
CA VAL A 93 -9.75 16.45 -2.55
C VAL A 93 -10.35 17.80 -2.91
N SER A 94 -10.49 18.70 -1.93
CA SER A 94 -11.09 20.01 -2.15
C SER A 94 -10.03 21.11 -2.14
N VAL A 95 -10.02 21.93 -3.19
CA VAL A 95 -9.09 23.04 -3.34
C VAL A 95 -9.86 24.32 -3.66
N THR A 96 -9.60 25.39 -2.92
CA THR A 96 -10.17 26.71 -3.17
C THR A 96 -9.13 27.60 -3.83
N ILE A 97 -9.50 28.17 -4.97
CA ILE A 97 -8.67 29.07 -5.77
C ILE A 97 -9.30 30.46 -5.90
N ASP A 98 -8.53 31.42 -6.40
CA ASP A 98 -9.08 32.72 -6.80
C ASP A 98 -10.05 32.57 -7.98
N ALA A 99 -11.28 33.03 -7.80
CA ALA A 99 -12.32 32.91 -8.81
C ALA A 99 -12.16 33.91 -9.98
N ASN A 100 -11.21 34.84 -9.87
CA ASN A 100 -10.88 35.87 -10.86
C ASN A 100 -9.76 35.47 -11.83
N LEU A 101 -9.19 34.25 -11.68
CA LEU A 101 -8.18 33.74 -12.60
C LEU A 101 -8.75 33.64 -14.01
N PRO A 102 -7.97 33.94 -15.07
CA PRO A 102 -8.44 33.84 -16.45
C PRO A 102 -9.04 32.48 -16.81
N GLU A 103 -8.47 31.40 -16.27
CA GLU A 103 -8.88 30.02 -16.51
C GLU A 103 -10.13 29.62 -15.71
N ALA A 104 -10.52 30.36 -14.68
CA ALA A 104 -11.60 29.97 -13.75
C ALA A 104 -12.95 29.78 -14.46
N ALA A 105 -13.21 30.51 -15.55
CA ALA A 105 -14.43 30.37 -16.35
C ALA A 105 -14.52 29.03 -17.11
N GLN A 106 -13.37 28.38 -17.35
CA GLN A 106 -13.29 27.10 -18.05
C GLN A 106 -13.45 25.91 -17.09
N MET A 107 -13.23 26.13 -15.78
CA MET A 107 -13.27 25.11 -14.75
C MET A 107 -14.71 24.67 -14.46
N LYS A 108 -15.18 23.70 -15.25
CA LYS A 108 -16.53 23.13 -15.18
C LYS A 108 -16.45 21.64 -14.87
N THR A 109 -17.50 21.09 -14.26
CA THR A 109 -17.61 19.65 -14.03
C THR A 109 -17.30 18.84 -15.30
N GLY A 110 -16.48 17.80 -15.15
CA GLY A 110 -16.05 16.92 -16.23
C GLY A 110 -14.70 17.30 -16.85
N LYS A 111 -14.28 18.57 -16.78
CA LYS A 111 -12.96 19.02 -17.22
C LYS A 111 -11.87 18.56 -16.27
N ILE A 112 -10.62 18.59 -16.73
CA ILE A 112 -9.44 18.29 -15.90
C ILE A 112 -8.72 19.59 -15.63
N VAL A 113 -8.37 19.84 -14.38
CA VAL A 113 -7.53 20.97 -14.00
C VAL A 113 -6.16 20.48 -13.55
N PHE A 114 -5.11 21.17 -14.00
CA PHE A 114 -3.74 20.96 -13.52
C PHE A 114 -3.25 22.27 -12.91
N LEU A 115 -3.41 22.42 -11.59
CA LEU A 115 -2.99 23.60 -10.84
C LEU A 115 -1.53 23.46 -10.40
N THR A 116 -1.17 22.30 -9.83
CA THR A 116 0.17 22.03 -9.31
C THR A 116 0.46 20.54 -9.35
N SER A 117 1.71 20.17 -9.04
CA SER A 117 2.15 18.79 -8.85
C SER A 117 1.35 18.01 -7.80
N ARG A 118 0.59 18.68 -6.91
CA ARG A 118 -0.25 18.06 -5.87
C ARG A 118 -1.75 18.27 -6.08
N ALA A 119 -2.14 19.32 -6.81
CA ALA A 119 -3.52 19.66 -7.10
C ALA A 119 -3.78 19.53 -8.61
N ALA A 120 -4.08 18.30 -9.04
CA ALA A 120 -4.57 18.03 -10.38
C ALA A 120 -5.64 16.95 -10.32
N GLY A 121 -6.67 17.08 -11.15
CA GLY A 121 -7.76 16.11 -11.14
C GLY A 121 -8.93 16.50 -12.02
N LYS A 122 -9.87 15.58 -12.15
CA LYS A 122 -11.14 15.79 -12.85
C LYS A 122 -12.06 16.59 -11.94
N ILE A 123 -12.60 17.68 -12.42
CA ILE A 123 -13.54 18.51 -11.66
C ILE A 123 -14.85 17.73 -11.52
N LEU A 124 -15.19 17.33 -10.31
CA LEU A 124 -16.44 16.63 -10.00
C LEU A 124 -17.55 17.63 -9.67
N ALA A 125 -17.20 18.69 -8.94
CA ALA A 125 -18.09 19.78 -8.59
C ALA A 125 -17.31 21.07 -8.43
N THR A 126 -18.03 22.19 -8.60
CA THR A 126 -17.49 23.54 -8.37
C THR A 126 -18.47 24.32 -7.51
N GLN A 127 -17.95 25.09 -6.55
CA GLN A 127 -18.73 26.03 -5.75
C GLN A 127 -18.08 27.41 -5.78
N ARG A 128 -18.80 28.41 -6.29
CA ARG A 128 -18.35 29.80 -6.29
C ARG A 128 -18.96 30.55 -5.12
N ASP A 129 -18.12 31.24 -4.36
CA ASP A 129 -18.49 32.09 -3.22
C ASP A 129 -17.67 33.40 -3.28
N GLY A 130 -18.27 34.43 -3.88
CA GLY A 130 -17.58 35.69 -4.17
C GLY A 130 -16.31 35.49 -5.03
N ASN A 131 -15.16 35.88 -4.47
CA ASN A 131 -13.84 35.74 -5.10
C ASN A 131 -13.20 34.36 -4.93
N ASN A 132 -13.93 33.37 -4.42
CA ASN A 132 -13.43 32.03 -4.18
C ASN A 132 -14.15 31.03 -5.09
N LEU A 133 -13.38 30.13 -5.69
CA LEU A 133 -13.88 28.99 -6.45
C LEU A 133 -13.32 27.72 -5.81
N THR A 134 -14.19 26.94 -5.17
CA THR A 134 -13.84 25.64 -4.60
C THR A 134 -14.10 24.56 -5.63
N LEU A 135 -13.08 23.74 -5.88
CA LEU A 135 -13.12 22.60 -6.77
C LEU A 135 -13.08 21.32 -5.93
N LEU A 136 -14.00 20.40 -6.20
CA LEU A 136 -13.90 19.02 -5.75
C LEU A 136 -13.23 18.20 -6.85
N LEU A 137 -12.03 17.69 -6.58
CA LEU A 137 -11.21 16.98 -7.55
C LEU A 137 -11.38 15.45 -7.41
N GLY A 138 -11.53 14.80 -8.55
CA GLY A 138 -11.53 13.35 -8.72
C GLY A 138 -10.25 12.85 -9.37
N PRO A 139 -10.03 11.53 -9.39
CA PRO A 139 -8.82 10.95 -9.93
C PRO A 139 -8.77 11.09 -11.45
N VAL A 140 -7.55 11.08 -11.96
CA VAL A 140 -7.21 11.10 -13.39
C VAL A 140 -6.02 10.17 -13.63
N ALA A 141 -5.94 9.56 -14.81
CA ALA A 141 -4.75 8.90 -15.28
C ALA A 141 -3.74 9.92 -15.83
N LEU A 142 -2.45 9.55 -15.88
CA LEU A 142 -1.45 10.39 -16.56
C LEU A 142 -1.84 10.69 -18.00
N THR A 143 -2.43 9.72 -18.71
CA THR A 143 -2.88 9.85 -20.10
C THR A 143 -4.13 10.71 -20.27
N ASP A 144 -4.86 10.99 -19.18
CA ASP A 144 -5.97 11.95 -19.20
C ASP A 144 -5.43 13.40 -19.14
N ILE A 145 -4.22 13.58 -18.62
CA ILE A 145 -3.54 14.89 -18.55
C ILE A 145 -2.63 15.10 -19.77
N ILE A 146 -1.80 14.11 -20.08
CA ILE A 146 -0.71 14.19 -21.05
C ILE A 146 -1.08 13.38 -22.29
N GLN A 147 -1.06 14.04 -23.45
CA GLN A 147 -1.22 13.40 -24.75
C GLN A 147 0.13 12.92 -25.28
N ASP A 148 1.15 13.78 -25.25
CA ASP A 148 2.50 13.45 -25.72
C ASP A 148 3.56 14.02 -24.78
N ALA A 149 4.49 13.18 -24.33
CA ALA A 149 5.67 13.62 -23.61
C ALA A 149 6.77 12.55 -23.67
N THR A 150 8.01 12.98 -23.73
CA THR A 150 9.18 12.11 -23.59
C THR A 150 10.11 12.74 -22.56
N MET A 151 10.30 12.06 -21.43
CA MET A 151 10.98 12.60 -20.26
C MET A 151 11.84 11.53 -19.59
N ALA A 152 13.09 11.86 -19.30
CA ALA A 152 13.97 11.00 -18.52
C ALA A 152 14.86 11.83 -17.59
N THR A 153 15.06 11.36 -16.37
CA THR A 153 15.93 11.99 -15.37
C THR A 153 16.55 10.93 -14.47
N ASP A 154 17.74 11.22 -13.94
CA ASP A 154 18.34 10.48 -12.81
C ASP A 154 18.66 11.50 -11.72
N GLN A 155 17.84 11.52 -10.67
CA GLN A 155 17.90 12.52 -9.61
C GLN A 155 18.36 11.88 -8.30
N PRO A 156 19.46 12.36 -7.67
CA PRO A 156 19.77 12.02 -6.30
C PRO A 156 18.62 12.37 -5.36
N LEU A 157 18.25 11.43 -4.48
CA LEU A 157 17.22 11.65 -3.47
C LEU A 157 17.86 12.20 -2.21
N ASP A 158 17.69 13.51 -2.01
CA ASP A 158 18.01 14.14 -0.74
C ASP A 158 16.80 14.00 0.21
N LEU A 159 16.96 13.13 1.21
CA LEU A 159 15.90 12.85 2.19
C LEU A 159 15.71 14.02 3.18
N ASP A 160 16.72 14.88 3.36
CA ASP A 160 16.61 16.07 4.21
C ASP A 160 15.74 17.15 3.53
N SER A 161 15.72 17.14 2.20
CA SER A 161 14.87 17.98 1.35
C SER A 161 13.47 17.41 1.09
N MET A 162 13.08 16.37 1.81
CA MET A 162 11.75 15.79 1.70
C MET A 162 10.68 16.70 2.31
N ILE A 163 9.53 16.78 1.65
CA ILE A 163 8.38 17.55 2.13
C ILE A 163 7.36 16.56 2.71
N ALA A 164 7.12 16.66 4.00
CA ALA A 164 6.07 15.89 4.67
C ALA A 164 4.76 16.69 4.62
N TYR A 165 3.69 16.10 4.10
CA TYR A 165 2.39 16.74 4.06
C TYR A 165 1.33 15.77 4.56
N THR A 166 0.43 16.28 5.42
CA THR A 166 -0.52 15.47 6.17
C THR A 166 -1.95 15.83 5.78
N ALA A 167 -2.80 14.80 5.68
CA ALA A 167 -4.24 14.98 5.51
C ALA A 167 -4.94 14.20 6.62
N PRO A 168 -5.09 14.79 7.82
CA PRO A 168 -5.61 14.08 8.98
C PRO A 168 -7.07 13.64 8.79
N ASP A 169 -7.85 14.42 8.03
CA ASP A 169 -9.25 14.14 7.73
C ASP A 169 -9.42 13.27 6.46
N TYR A 170 -8.31 12.74 5.95
CA TYR A 170 -8.29 11.89 4.77
C TYR A 170 -9.07 10.58 5.01
N PRO A 171 -10.16 10.32 4.25
CA PRO A 171 -10.99 9.16 4.54
C PRO A 171 -10.24 7.84 4.27
N GLY A 172 -10.21 6.95 5.26
CA GLY A 172 -9.54 5.64 5.15
C GLY A 172 -8.10 5.57 5.68
N ALA A 173 -7.62 6.58 6.41
CA ALA A 173 -6.38 6.50 7.19
C ALA A 173 -6.36 5.30 8.17
N VAL A 174 -7.54 4.89 8.65
CA VAL A 174 -7.73 3.64 9.39
C VAL A 174 -8.82 2.83 8.69
N ALA A 175 -8.47 1.67 8.13
CA ALA A 175 -9.42 0.75 7.54
C ALA A 175 -9.33 -0.61 8.24
N GLU A 176 -10.45 -1.31 8.39
CA GLU A 176 -10.43 -2.73 8.72
C GLU A 176 -9.92 -3.51 7.49
N ALA A 177 -9.13 -4.57 7.71
CA ALA A 177 -8.17 -5.08 6.73
C ALA A 177 -8.67 -6.23 5.83
N PRO A 178 -9.02 -6.00 4.55
CA PRO A 178 -9.09 -7.10 3.58
C PRO A 178 -7.91 -7.17 2.60
N LYS A 179 -7.23 -6.06 2.23
CA LYS A 179 -6.36 -6.03 1.03
C LYS A 179 -4.91 -6.48 1.26
N LEU A 180 -4.21 -6.02 2.30
CA LEU A 180 -2.87 -6.57 2.60
C LEU A 180 -2.96 -8.05 3.04
N THR A 181 -4.08 -8.47 3.63
CA THR A 181 -4.31 -9.87 4.02
C THR A 181 -4.30 -10.83 2.82
N GLN A 182 -4.77 -10.42 1.63
CA GLN A 182 -4.67 -11.24 0.42
C GLN A 182 -3.23 -11.34 -0.09
N ALA A 183 -2.45 -10.27 0.07
CA ALA A 183 -1.04 -10.22 -0.31
C ALA A 183 -0.11 -11.01 0.61
N ILE A 184 -0.48 -11.15 1.89
CA ILE A 184 0.30 -11.80 2.96
C ILE A 184 -0.24 -13.21 3.26
N GLN A 185 -0.90 -13.91 2.34
CA GLN A 185 -1.19 -15.34 2.59
C GLN A 185 0.14 -16.09 2.72
N PRO A 186 0.56 -16.51 3.93
CA PRO A 186 1.70 -17.38 4.04
C PRO A 186 1.21 -18.70 3.44
N ARG A 187 1.88 -19.20 2.40
CA ARG A 187 1.72 -20.61 2.02
C ARG A 187 2.39 -21.45 3.10
N LEU A 188 1.77 -21.55 4.27
CA LEU A 188 1.93 -22.71 5.13
C LEU A 188 1.30 -23.88 4.36
N GLY A 189 2.05 -24.96 4.20
CA GLY A 189 1.94 -25.90 3.08
C GLY A 189 0.53 -26.38 2.68
N GLY A 190 0.29 -26.43 1.36
CA GLY A 190 -0.45 -27.47 0.65
C GLY A 190 -1.95 -27.72 0.91
N ARG A 191 -2.55 -27.31 2.04
CA ARG A 191 -3.99 -27.51 2.31
C ARG A 191 -4.55 -26.28 3.02
N GLY A 192 -5.12 -25.39 2.21
CA GLY A 192 -5.69 -24.13 2.66
C GLY A 192 -6.79 -24.28 3.70
N GLU A 193 -6.49 -23.82 4.90
CA GLU A 193 -7.39 -23.18 5.85
C GLU A 193 -6.47 -22.56 6.91
N VAL A 194 -6.71 -21.32 7.34
CA VAL A 194 -6.17 -20.85 8.62
C VAL A 194 -6.93 -21.62 9.70
N ARG A 195 -6.50 -22.85 9.98
CA ARG A 195 -6.87 -23.51 11.23
C ARG A 195 -6.06 -22.82 12.30
N ALA A 196 -6.81 -22.29 13.27
CA ALA A 196 -6.36 -21.60 14.48
C ALA A 196 -4.94 -21.93 14.93
N VAL A 197 -4.29 -20.97 15.59
CA VAL A 197 -3.17 -21.27 16.49
C VAL A 197 -3.68 -22.28 17.52
N GLY A 198 -3.40 -23.57 17.28
CA GLY A 198 -3.71 -24.64 18.21
C GLY A 198 -2.75 -24.54 19.38
N VAL A 199 -3.24 -24.08 20.52
CA VAL A 199 -2.48 -24.19 21.77
C VAL A 199 -2.63 -25.63 22.24
N SER A 200 -1.54 -26.39 22.26
CA SER A 200 -1.56 -27.73 22.86
C SER A 200 -1.00 -27.64 24.28
N LEU A 201 -1.73 -28.20 25.25
CA LEU A 201 -1.21 -28.42 26.58
C LEU A 201 -0.35 -29.69 26.55
N ILE A 202 0.87 -29.63 27.11
CA ILE A 202 1.67 -30.82 27.37
C ILE A 202 1.29 -31.28 28.78
N LEU A 203 0.70 -32.48 28.87
CA LEU A 203 0.35 -33.10 30.14
C LEU A 203 1.61 -33.63 30.86
N PRO A 204 1.58 -33.82 32.18
CA PRO A 204 2.73 -34.32 32.95
C PRO A 204 3.27 -35.69 32.49
N ASP A 205 2.47 -36.47 31.76
CA ASP A 205 2.85 -37.76 31.17
C ASP A 205 3.50 -37.64 29.78
N GLY A 206 3.70 -36.42 29.28
CA GLY A 206 4.24 -36.16 27.95
C GLY A 206 3.22 -36.27 26.81
N GLY A 207 1.95 -36.50 27.13
CA GLY A 207 0.85 -36.48 26.17
C GLY A 207 0.53 -35.07 25.65
N PHE A 208 0.19 -34.98 24.36
CA PHE A 208 -0.26 -33.73 23.74
C PHE A 208 -1.79 -33.65 23.76
N GLN A 209 -2.34 -32.65 24.44
CA GLN A 209 -3.76 -32.35 24.38
C GLN A 209 -3.99 -31.03 23.64
N SER A 210 -4.61 -31.08 22.46
CA SER A 210 -4.96 -29.88 21.70
C SER A 210 -6.08 -29.12 22.41
N LEU A 211 -5.83 -27.88 22.85
CA LEU A 211 -6.88 -26.96 23.27
C LEU A 211 -7.47 -26.36 22.00
N ARG A 212 -8.50 -27.01 21.44
CA ARG A 212 -9.41 -26.29 20.55
C ARG A 212 -9.96 -25.12 21.35
N GLY A 213 -9.81 -23.89 20.84
CA GLY A 213 -10.42 -22.71 21.43
C GLY A 213 -11.92 -22.98 21.63
N THR A 214 -12.32 -23.20 22.87
CA THR A 214 -13.70 -23.52 23.20
C THR A 214 -14.52 -22.23 23.12
N LYS A 215 -15.54 -22.24 22.25
CA LYS A 215 -16.80 -21.59 22.65
C LYS A 215 -17.19 -22.25 23.98
N ARG A 216 -17.38 -21.41 25.00
CA ARG A 216 -17.94 -21.72 26.34
C ARG A 216 -18.38 -23.17 26.54
N ALA A 217 -17.72 -23.87 27.45
CA ALA A 217 -18.36 -24.89 28.25
C ALA A 217 -18.39 -24.39 29.69
N LEU A 218 -19.59 -24.19 30.24
CA LEU A 218 -19.81 -24.19 31.68
C LEU A 218 -19.64 -25.64 32.20
N PRO A 219 -19.41 -25.86 33.49
CA PRO A 219 -19.11 -27.19 34.02
C PRO A 219 -20.37 -28.07 33.99
N GLY A 220 -20.25 -29.24 33.37
CA GLY A 220 -21.21 -30.33 33.46
C GLY A 220 -22.11 -30.50 32.23
N ASP A 221 -21.62 -31.19 31.21
CA ASP A 221 -22.36 -32.30 30.60
C ASP A 221 -21.44 -33.10 29.66
N LEU A 222 -21.46 -34.42 29.78
CA LEU A 222 -20.80 -35.36 28.87
C LEU A 222 -21.90 -36.05 28.07
N SER A 223 -22.11 -35.64 26.82
CA SER A 223 -22.52 -36.61 25.80
C SER A 223 -22.08 -36.15 24.41
N GLU A 224 -21.47 -37.11 23.73
CA GLU A 224 -20.85 -37.05 22.42
C GLU A 224 -21.95 -37.31 21.37
N GLN A 225 -22.28 -36.32 20.55
CA GLN A 225 -22.92 -36.60 19.24
C GLN A 225 -22.64 -35.49 18.21
N ASP A 226 -21.96 -35.90 17.14
CA ASP A 226 -21.57 -35.12 15.98
C ASP A 226 -22.77 -34.62 15.15
N SER A 227 -22.74 -33.35 14.76
CA SER A 227 -23.11 -32.88 13.40
C SER A 227 -22.67 -31.41 13.18
N PRO A 228 -22.12 -31.04 12.01
CA PRO A 228 -21.72 -29.66 11.72
C PRO A 228 -22.96 -28.77 11.52
N VAL A 229 -23.00 -27.64 12.24
CA VAL A 229 -24.05 -26.63 12.11
C VAL A 229 -23.88 -25.88 10.78
N ILE A 230 -24.80 -26.13 9.84
CA ILE A 230 -24.95 -25.36 8.60
C ILE A 230 -25.85 -24.17 8.92
N TRP A 231 -25.36 -22.95 8.66
CA TRP A 231 -26.14 -21.73 8.82
C TRP A 231 -27.21 -21.65 7.73
N THR A 232 -28.46 -21.41 8.12
CA THR A 232 -29.56 -21.22 7.18
C THR A 232 -29.79 -19.74 6.90
N ASP A 233 -30.44 -19.41 5.78
CA ASP A 233 -30.81 -18.02 5.45
C ASP A 233 -31.73 -17.36 6.51
N ARG A 234 -32.34 -18.17 7.38
CA ARG A 234 -33.12 -17.73 8.53
C ARG A 234 -32.25 -17.20 9.68
N ASP A 235 -31.03 -17.73 9.83
CA ASP A 235 -30.06 -17.30 10.84
C ASP A 235 -29.38 -15.97 10.46
N VAL A 236 -29.29 -15.69 9.15
CA VAL A 236 -28.83 -14.41 8.61
C VAL A 236 -29.90 -13.32 8.78
N ALA A 237 -31.18 -13.68 8.72
CA ALA A 237 -32.29 -12.74 8.95
C ALA A 237 -32.43 -12.33 10.43
N ALA A 238 -32.06 -13.20 11.38
CA ALA A 238 -32.11 -12.91 12.82
C ALA A 238 -31.09 -11.86 13.28
N VAL A 239 -30.00 -11.65 12.53
CA VAL A 239 -28.98 -10.64 12.83
C VAL A 239 -29.39 -9.22 12.40
N ARG A 240 -30.42 -9.09 11.54
CA ARG A 240 -30.87 -7.78 11.03
C ARG A 240 -31.86 -7.02 11.92
N ASN A 241 -32.33 -7.60 13.04
CA ASN A 241 -33.39 -7.00 13.88
C ASN A 241 -32.94 -6.61 15.31
N LEU A 242 -31.66 -6.37 15.55
CA LEU A 242 -31.18 -5.82 16.83
C LEU A 242 -30.75 -4.35 16.68
N ALA A 243 -31.76 -3.49 16.60
CA ALA A 243 -31.74 -2.09 17.03
C ALA A 243 -33.10 -1.90 17.74
N LEU A 244 -33.20 -1.50 19.01
CA LEU A 244 -32.81 -0.20 19.58
C LEU A 244 -33.08 -0.22 21.10
N TYR A 245 -32.25 0.49 21.86
CA TYR A 245 -32.64 1.43 22.93
C TYR A 245 -31.39 2.27 23.25
N GLY A 246 -31.34 3.58 23.04
CA GLY A 246 -32.30 4.51 22.45
C GLY A 246 -31.64 5.86 22.26
N THR A 247 -32.13 6.63 21.30
CA THR A 247 -32.05 8.10 21.27
C THR A 247 -33.28 8.60 20.53
N THR A 248 -33.90 9.62 21.09
CA THR A 248 -35.07 10.34 20.59
C THR A 248 -34.92 10.77 19.13
N HIS A 249 -35.94 10.49 18.31
CA HIS A 249 -36.08 11.03 16.96
C HIS A 249 -36.29 12.55 17.00
N PRO A 250 -35.55 13.36 16.22
CA PRO A 250 -36.08 14.64 15.79
C PRO A 250 -37.16 14.38 14.74
N THR A 251 -38.33 14.97 14.97
CA THR A 251 -39.43 15.04 14.00
C THR A 251 -38.94 15.69 12.70
N ALA A 252 -39.41 15.14 11.59
CA ALA A 252 -39.13 15.61 10.24
C ALA A 252 -39.47 17.10 10.11
N LYS A 253 -38.44 17.95 10.08
CA LYS A 253 -38.53 19.28 9.48
C LYS A 253 -38.31 19.11 7.99
N GLU A 254 -39.26 19.62 7.22
CA GLU A 254 -39.21 19.75 5.76
C GLU A 254 -37.83 20.25 5.32
N ILE A 255 -37.13 19.42 4.52
CA ILE A 255 -35.91 19.83 3.85
C ILE A 255 -36.33 20.62 2.62
N SER A 256 -36.24 21.95 2.72
CA SER A 256 -36.29 22.86 1.59
C SER A 256 -35.08 22.63 0.66
N PHE A 257 -35.33 22.32 -0.60
CA PHE A 257 -34.33 22.02 -1.65
C PHE A 257 -33.65 23.28 -2.24
N ALA A 258 -33.40 24.33 -1.44
CA ALA A 258 -32.85 25.60 -1.93
C ALA A 258 -31.38 25.87 -1.59
N GLN A 259 -30.67 24.96 -0.90
CA GLN A 259 -29.27 25.17 -0.54
C GLN A 259 -28.43 23.95 -0.92
N THR A 260 -27.59 24.11 -1.95
CA THR A 260 -26.49 23.18 -2.22
C THR A 260 -25.67 23.03 -0.94
N PRO A 261 -25.39 21.80 -0.45
CA PRO A 261 -24.56 21.61 0.72
C PRO A 261 -23.22 22.30 0.48
N LYS A 262 -22.83 23.23 1.37
CA LYS A 262 -21.49 23.82 1.34
C LYS A 262 -20.48 22.67 1.48
N LEU A 263 -19.52 22.57 0.57
CA LEU A 263 -18.49 21.53 0.64
C LEU A 263 -17.81 21.65 2.02
N PRO A 264 -17.94 20.64 2.91
CA PRO A 264 -17.31 20.70 4.22
C PRO A 264 -15.80 20.51 4.06
N GLY A 265 -15.01 21.28 4.79
CA GLY A 265 -13.59 21.00 4.92
C GLY A 265 -12.89 21.99 5.84
N THR A 266 -12.16 21.45 6.81
CA THR A 266 -11.21 22.23 7.61
C THR A 266 -10.01 22.55 6.73
N PRO A 267 -9.40 23.75 6.83
CA PRO A 267 -8.14 24.01 6.16
C PRO A 267 -7.10 22.93 6.51
N GLY A 268 -6.38 22.43 5.51
CA GLY A 268 -5.34 21.42 5.68
C GLY A 268 -4.19 21.93 6.56
N VAL A 269 -3.47 20.98 7.18
CA VAL A 269 -2.25 21.28 7.94
C VAL A 269 -1.16 21.72 6.95
N PRO A 270 -0.44 22.84 7.21
CA PRO A 270 0.68 23.23 6.36
C PRO A 270 1.72 22.11 6.25
N PRO A 271 2.36 21.92 5.09
CA PRO A 271 3.44 20.95 4.99
C PRO A 271 4.64 21.38 5.83
N LEU A 272 5.44 20.38 6.20
CA LEU A 272 6.60 20.56 7.05
C LEU A 272 7.88 20.33 6.25
N LYS A 273 8.87 21.21 6.49
CA LYS A 273 10.24 21.00 6.02
C LYS A 273 10.94 20.05 7.00
N GLY A 274 11.67 19.09 6.46
CA GLY A 274 12.48 18.16 7.25
C GLY A 274 11.66 16.99 7.80
N PRO A 275 12.07 16.43 8.96
CA PRO A 275 11.50 15.18 9.43
C PRO A 275 10.00 15.33 9.74
N PRO A 276 9.21 14.31 9.43
CA PRO A 276 7.79 14.32 9.73
C PRO A 276 7.52 14.40 11.24
N GLN A 277 6.34 14.93 11.60
CA GLN A 277 5.86 14.93 12.97
C GLN A 277 5.29 13.58 13.39
N ASP A 278 5.26 13.35 14.69
CA ASP A 278 4.52 12.26 15.31
C ASP A 278 3.03 12.38 15.00
N ILE A 279 2.40 11.25 14.68
CA ILE A 279 0.98 11.16 14.30
C ILE A 279 0.29 10.30 15.35
N GLN A 280 -0.72 10.84 16.00
CA GLN A 280 -1.66 10.04 16.79
C GLN A 280 -2.81 9.58 15.87
N LEU A 281 -2.93 8.28 15.67
CA LEU A 281 -3.96 7.69 14.82
C LEU A 281 -4.69 6.59 15.58
N SER A 282 -5.91 6.88 16.03
CA SER A 282 -6.65 6.02 16.96
C SER A 282 -5.78 5.71 18.18
N ASP A 283 -5.54 4.44 18.47
CA ASP A 283 -4.75 3.96 19.61
C ASP A 283 -3.24 3.90 19.34
N PHE A 284 -2.78 4.32 18.15
CA PHE A 284 -1.38 4.24 17.74
C PHE A 284 -0.71 5.60 17.77
N ASN A 285 0.50 5.63 18.31
CA ASN A 285 1.45 6.73 18.13
C ASN A 285 2.47 6.31 17.07
N LEU A 286 2.47 7.03 15.96
CA LEU A 286 3.22 6.71 14.76
C LEU A 286 4.26 7.80 14.54
N LYS A 287 5.54 7.41 14.57
CA LYS A 287 6.67 8.32 14.37
C LYS A 287 7.37 7.93 13.07
N PRO A 288 6.90 8.42 11.91
CA PRO A 288 7.67 8.27 10.69
C PRO A 288 9.02 9.00 10.85
N PHE A 289 10.03 8.59 10.11
CA PHE A 289 11.32 9.27 10.10
C PHE A 289 12.05 9.06 8.78
N CYS A 290 13.01 9.95 8.53
CA CYS A 290 13.86 9.98 7.35
C CYS A 290 15.35 10.04 7.75
N CYS A 291 16.21 10.22 6.75
CA CYS A 291 17.51 10.89 6.91
C CYS A 291 18.63 9.96 7.44
N GLY A 292 18.91 8.92 6.63
CA GLY A 292 19.71 7.72 6.91
C GLY A 292 18.99 6.42 6.48
N GLY A 293 17.70 6.57 6.16
CA GLY A 293 16.78 5.57 5.66
C GLY A 293 15.37 6.16 5.68
N ILE A 294 14.39 5.38 5.26
CA ILE A 294 12.97 5.74 5.41
C ILE A 294 12.28 4.68 6.25
N GLY A 295 11.57 5.11 7.28
CA GLY A 295 10.98 4.18 8.22
C GLY A 295 9.85 4.75 9.05
N LEU A 296 9.33 3.88 9.92
CA LEU A 296 8.24 4.16 10.82
C LEU A 296 8.51 3.47 12.15
N LYS A 297 8.32 4.21 13.24
CA LYS A 297 8.18 3.65 14.58
C LYS A 297 6.70 3.66 14.96
N ILE A 298 6.20 2.54 15.44
CA ILE A 298 4.82 2.31 15.84
C ILE A 298 4.81 2.05 17.34
N GLN A 299 3.97 2.76 18.07
CA GLN A 299 3.72 2.52 19.49
C GLN A 299 2.23 2.31 19.72
N TYR A 300 1.88 1.34 20.55
CA TYR A 300 0.50 1.05 20.97
C TYR A 300 0.51 0.63 22.44
N ASP A 301 -0.40 1.21 23.24
CA ASP A 301 -0.55 0.89 24.67
C ASP A 301 -2.04 1.01 25.05
N LYS A 302 -2.79 -0.07 24.83
CA LYS A 302 -4.23 -0.16 25.11
C LYS A 302 -4.63 -1.62 25.35
N ALA A 303 -5.75 -1.81 26.07
CA ALA A 303 -6.35 -3.13 26.32
C ALA A 303 -5.37 -4.19 26.82
N GLY A 304 -4.47 -3.79 27.73
CA GLY A 304 -3.44 -4.65 28.30
C GLY A 304 -2.34 -5.11 27.32
N LEU A 305 -2.34 -4.66 26.07
CA LEU A 305 -1.30 -4.92 25.08
C LEU A 305 -0.43 -3.67 24.92
N ARG A 306 0.89 -3.86 25.09
CA ARG A 306 1.92 -2.87 24.77
C ARG A 306 2.72 -3.36 23.59
N PHE A 307 2.97 -2.47 22.64
CA PHE A 307 3.66 -2.79 21.41
C PHE A 307 4.54 -1.63 20.97
N LEU A 308 5.75 -1.96 20.59
CA LEU A 308 6.73 -1.10 19.96
C LEU A 308 7.27 -1.85 18.75
N ALA A 309 7.19 -1.26 17.57
CA ALA A 309 7.89 -1.78 16.42
C ALA A 309 8.54 -0.66 15.62
N TYR A 310 9.63 -0.98 14.95
CA TYR A 310 10.17 -0.11 13.92
C TYR A 310 10.55 -0.91 12.67
N ALA A 311 10.30 -0.30 11.52
CA ALA A 311 10.67 -0.82 10.20
C ALA A 311 11.43 0.28 9.44
N VAL A 312 12.60 -0.06 8.90
CA VAL A 312 13.47 0.91 8.21
C VAL A 312 14.03 0.31 6.93
N ILE A 313 13.81 1.00 5.81
CA ILE A 313 14.57 0.80 4.59
C ILE A 313 15.82 1.68 4.68
N LYS A 314 16.99 1.05 4.76
CA LYS A 314 18.29 1.74 4.77
C LYS A 314 18.63 2.14 3.33
N LEU A 315 18.98 3.40 3.16
CA LEU A 315 19.38 3.98 1.88
C LEU A 315 20.82 4.51 2.01
N ASP A 316 21.64 4.24 1.00
CA ASP A 316 23.02 4.68 0.88
C ASP A 316 23.17 5.42 -0.44
N HIS A 317 23.28 6.75 -0.36
CA HIS A 317 23.31 7.67 -1.51
C HIS A 317 22.21 7.35 -2.56
N PRO A 318 20.92 7.35 -2.16
CA PRO A 318 19.85 6.93 -3.05
C PRO A 318 19.69 7.87 -4.25
N SER A 319 19.39 7.32 -5.42
CA SER A 319 18.96 8.09 -6.60
C SER A 319 17.75 7.43 -7.25
N LEU A 320 16.93 8.25 -7.90
CA LEU A 320 15.76 7.82 -8.62
C LEU A 320 15.93 8.12 -10.10
N HIS A 321 16.03 7.06 -10.90
CA HIS A 321 15.93 7.16 -12.33
C HIS A 321 14.48 6.97 -12.77
N PHE A 322 13.99 7.90 -13.57
CA PHE A 322 12.63 7.94 -14.08
C PHE A 322 12.68 8.10 -15.59
N ASN A 323 11.85 7.31 -16.29
CA ASN A 323 11.67 7.41 -17.74
C ASN A 323 10.20 7.26 -18.08
N LEU A 324 9.63 8.26 -18.76
CA LEU A 324 8.25 8.28 -19.22
C LEU A 324 8.20 8.69 -20.69
N ASP A 325 7.55 7.86 -21.49
CA ASP A 325 7.20 8.15 -22.88
C ASP A 325 5.72 7.88 -23.10
N ILE A 326 4.98 8.94 -23.39
CA ILE A 326 3.56 8.91 -23.76
C ILE A 326 3.46 9.45 -25.18
N LYS A 327 2.76 8.71 -26.05
CA LYS A 327 2.48 9.12 -27.43
C LYS A 327 1.01 8.91 -27.76
N GLY A 328 0.34 9.94 -28.26
CA GLY A 328 -1.08 9.89 -28.63
C GLY A 328 -1.99 9.44 -27.48
N GLY A 329 -1.66 9.80 -26.24
CA GLY A 329 -2.40 9.39 -25.03
C GLY A 329 -2.17 7.93 -24.61
N GLN A 330 -1.15 7.25 -25.14
CA GLN A 330 -0.79 5.88 -24.78
C GLN A 330 0.61 5.83 -24.16
N ILE A 331 0.75 5.08 -23.06
CA ILE A 331 2.04 4.85 -22.41
C ILE A 331 2.85 3.87 -23.25
N ARG A 332 4.02 4.30 -23.72
CA ARG A 332 5.01 3.45 -24.41
C ARG A 332 6.08 2.95 -23.45
N THR A 333 6.56 3.87 -22.62
CA THR A 333 7.52 3.59 -21.56
C THR A 333 7.08 4.26 -20.27
N ALA A 334 7.12 3.54 -19.16
CA ALA A 334 6.97 4.08 -17.82
C ALA A 334 7.83 3.24 -16.87
N ALA A 335 9.02 3.74 -16.57
CA ALA A 335 10.04 3.03 -15.82
C ALA A 335 10.54 3.84 -14.63
N LEU A 336 10.84 3.13 -13.56
CA LEU A 336 11.39 3.64 -12.31
C LEU A 336 12.52 2.74 -11.85
N GLU A 337 13.63 3.34 -11.48
CA GLU A 337 14.73 2.65 -10.83
C GLU A 337 15.17 3.41 -9.58
N LEU A 338 15.04 2.76 -8.42
CA LEU A 338 15.57 3.25 -7.15
C LEU A 338 16.95 2.61 -6.90
N LYS A 339 18.00 3.42 -7.00
CA LYS A 339 19.38 3.04 -6.69
C LYS A 339 19.72 3.38 -5.25
N GLY A 340 20.80 2.76 -4.73
CA GLY A 340 21.30 3.07 -3.38
C GLY A 340 20.44 2.47 -2.26
N ALA A 341 19.65 1.44 -2.55
CA ALA A 341 18.93 0.74 -1.50
C ALA A 341 19.90 -0.27 -0.84
N ALA A 342 20.09 -0.19 0.48
CA ALA A 342 21.22 -0.83 1.17
C ALA A 342 20.81 -1.89 2.22
N GLY A 343 19.58 -1.85 2.72
CA GLY A 343 19.13 -2.83 3.70
C GLY A 343 17.73 -2.61 4.26
N LEU A 344 17.31 -3.54 5.09
CA LEU A 344 16.02 -3.53 5.78
C LEU A 344 16.24 -3.92 7.23
N THR A 345 15.70 -3.14 8.16
CA THR A 345 15.73 -3.46 9.58
C THR A 345 14.31 -3.49 10.14
N PHE A 346 14.03 -4.56 10.88
CA PHE A 346 12.85 -4.68 11.72
C PHE A 346 13.28 -4.86 13.15
N ASP A 347 12.50 -4.32 14.04
CA ASP A 347 12.64 -4.56 15.46
C ASP A 347 11.31 -4.39 16.13
N PHE A 348 11.17 -5.12 17.20
CA PHE A 348 9.88 -5.39 17.75
C PHE A 348 10.01 -5.74 19.24
N GLU A 349 9.12 -5.16 20.01
CA GLU A 349 8.84 -5.49 21.40
C GLU A 349 7.32 -5.46 21.61
N ALA A 350 6.77 -6.49 22.23
CA ALA A 350 5.44 -6.37 22.81
C ALA A 350 5.34 -7.13 24.11
N GLY A 351 4.32 -6.78 24.89
CA GLY A 351 3.93 -7.55 26.03
C GLY A 351 2.46 -7.40 26.35
N THR A 352 1.95 -8.37 27.10
CA THR A 352 0.62 -8.37 27.67
C THR A 352 0.71 -8.18 29.17
N SER A 353 -0.25 -7.44 29.74
CA SER A 353 -0.43 -7.27 31.17
C SER A 353 -1.54 -8.19 31.69
N MET A 354 -1.64 -8.34 33.02
CA MET A 354 -2.59 -9.25 33.68
C MET A 354 -4.08 -9.03 33.31
N ASP A 355 -4.40 -7.96 32.59
CA ASP A 355 -5.72 -7.75 32.02
C ASP A 355 -6.04 -8.83 30.96
N ALA A 356 -7.10 -9.60 31.20
CA ALA A 356 -7.56 -10.65 30.30
C ALA A 356 -7.97 -10.11 28.91
N SER A 357 -8.27 -8.80 28.82
CA SER A 357 -8.64 -8.15 27.56
C SER A 357 -7.55 -8.27 26.49
N ALA A 358 -6.27 -8.32 26.87
CA ALA A 358 -5.15 -8.45 25.93
C ALA A 358 -5.13 -9.79 25.19
N THR A 359 -5.46 -10.89 25.89
CA THR A 359 -5.52 -12.24 25.30
C THR A 359 -6.81 -12.50 24.53
N LEU A 360 -7.88 -11.78 24.88
CA LEU A 360 -9.20 -11.91 24.23
C LEU A 360 -9.29 -11.03 22.97
N ASN A 361 -8.57 -9.91 22.95
CA ASN A 361 -8.61 -8.91 21.88
C ASN A 361 -7.27 -8.84 21.15
N ASN A 362 -6.83 -9.97 20.59
CA ASN A 362 -5.71 -10.00 19.68
C ASN A 362 -5.89 -8.96 18.57
N LEU A 363 -4.86 -8.17 18.33
CA LEU A 363 -4.90 -7.05 17.42
C LEU A 363 -4.85 -7.55 15.97
N GLY A 364 -5.64 -6.93 15.09
CA GLY A 364 -5.62 -7.17 13.66
C GLY A 364 -6.00 -5.90 12.91
N LYS A 365 -5.03 -4.99 12.75
CA LYS A 365 -5.27 -3.66 12.18
C LYS A 365 -4.35 -3.39 10.98
N GLU A 366 -4.94 -2.86 9.92
CA GLU A 366 -4.23 -2.28 8.78
C GLU A 366 -4.36 -0.77 8.88
N ILE A 367 -3.25 -0.07 8.76
CA ILE A 367 -3.17 1.35 9.02
C ILE A 367 -2.40 1.99 7.88
N ALA A 368 -3.07 2.93 7.20
CA ALA A 368 -2.46 3.76 6.18
C ALA A 368 -2.04 5.08 6.84
N LEU A 369 -0.76 5.44 6.72
CA LEU A 369 -0.34 6.73 7.26
C LEU A 369 -1.02 7.85 6.46
N PRO A 370 -1.70 8.82 7.12
CA PRO A 370 -2.25 9.99 6.47
C PRO A 370 -1.16 11.04 6.17
N VAL A 371 0.05 10.56 5.86
CA VAL A 371 1.23 11.38 5.60
C VAL A 371 1.91 10.84 4.38
N ASP A 372 2.03 11.72 3.40
CA ASP A 372 2.76 11.46 2.18
C ASP A 372 4.09 12.22 2.25
N PHE A 373 5.12 11.55 1.76
CA PHE A 373 6.47 12.10 1.63
C PHE A 373 6.73 12.47 0.19
N SER A 374 6.91 13.74 -0.12
CA SER A 374 7.07 14.21 -1.50
C SER A 374 8.44 14.85 -1.72
N ILE A 375 9.11 14.41 -2.77
CA ILE A 375 10.34 15.01 -3.29
C ILE A 375 10.04 15.47 -4.72
N PRO A 376 10.02 16.79 -5.01
CA PRO A 376 9.85 17.27 -6.37
C PRO A 376 10.96 16.76 -7.29
N ILE A 377 10.60 16.41 -8.52
CA ILE A 377 11.54 15.96 -9.55
C ILE A 377 11.87 17.15 -10.44
N SER A 378 13.14 17.56 -10.41
CA SER A 378 13.65 18.69 -11.17
C SER A 378 13.99 18.33 -12.61
N GLY A 379 14.05 19.36 -13.47
CA GLY A 379 14.57 19.24 -14.85
C GLY A 379 13.61 18.59 -15.85
N LEU A 380 12.37 18.31 -15.43
CA LEU A 380 11.30 17.79 -16.28
C LEU A 380 10.39 18.93 -16.76
N ALA A 381 9.78 18.72 -17.93
CA ALA A 381 8.83 19.66 -18.53
C ALA A 381 7.47 19.68 -17.80
N VAL A 382 7.17 18.64 -17.02
CA VAL A 382 5.98 18.53 -16.16
C VAL A 382 6.46 18.44 -14.72
N PRO A 383 5.86 19.18 -13.77
CA PRO A 383 6.26 19.15 -12.37
C PRO A 383 5.78 17.86 -11.71
N PHE A 384 6.53 16.78 -11.86
CA PHE A 384 6.29 15.55 -11.11
C PHE A 384 6.92 15.63 -9.72
N ALA A 385 6.36 14.84 -8.81
CA ALA A 385 6.99 14.54 -7.53
C ALA A 385 7.08 13.02 -7.34
N ALA A 386 8.16 12.57 -6.69
CA ALA A 386 8.23 11.25 -6.10
C ALA A 386 7.52 11.30 -4.74
N THR A 387 6.39 10.61 -4.64
CA THR A 387 5.58 10.53 -3.44
C THR A 387 5.68 9.13 -2.84
N LEU A 388 6.19 9.02 -1.62
CA LEU A 388 6.17 7.79 -0.83
C LEU A 388 4.93 7.76 0.06
N LYS A 389 4.15 6.68 -0.08
CA LYS A 389 3.04 6.31 0.78
C LYS A 389 3.39 5.09 1.60
N GLN A 390 2.89 5.05 2.83
CA GLN A 390 3.18 3.96 3.75
C GLN A 390 1.91 3.35 4.32
N THR A 391 1.87 2.02 4.29
CA THR A 391 0.82 1.23 4.94
C THR A 391 1.48 0.15 5.79
N PHE A 392 0.92 -0.11 6.96
CA PHE A 392 1.35 -1.23 7.77
C PHE A 392 0.18 -2.10 8.20
N LEU A 393 0.47 -3.39 8.37
CA LEU A 393 -0.45 -4.36 8.93
C LEU A 393 0.20 -4.92 10.19
N LEU A 394 -0.55 -4.91 11.29
CA LEU A 394 -0.16 -5.56 12.53
C LEU A 394 -1.21 -6.59 12.94
N LYS A 395 -0.77 -7.83 13.11
CA LYS A 395 -1.56 -8.91 13.73
C LYS A 395 -0.79 -9.48 14.91
N THR A 396 -1.45 -9.63 16.05
CA THR A 396 -0.90 -10.28 17.24
C THR A 396 -1.70 -11.53 17.58
N ALA A 397 -1.04 -12.48 18.21
CA ALA A 397 -1.64 -13.70 18.74
C ALA A 397 -0.94 -14.04 20.06
N PHE A 398 -1.42 -13.48 21.17
CA PHE A 398 -0.94 -13.81 22.52
C PHE A 398 -1.92 -14.76 23.19
N SER A 399 -1.41 -15.88 23.73
CA SER A 399 -2.24 -16.85 24.46
C SER A 399 -2.08 -16.75 25.98
N ALA A 400 -1.21 -15.88 26.49
CA ALA A 400 -0.96 -15.69 27.92
C ALA A 400 -1.20 -14.23 28.35
N LYS A 401 -1.77 -14.06 29.55
CA LYS A 401 -2.04 -12.75 30.15
C LYS A 401 -0.77 -11.99 30.48
N THR A 402 0.29 -12.69 30.86
CA THR A 402 1.62 -12.10 31.10
C THR A 402 2.60 -12.72 30.12
N ALA A 403 2.87 -11.97 29.05
CA ALA A 403 3.83 -12.36 28.04
C ALA A 403 4.69 -11.16 27.66
N SER A 404 5.94 -11.41 27.30
CA SER A 404 6.77 -10.51 26.52
C SER A 404 7.29 -11.25 25.31
N LEU A 405 7.50 -10.51 24.22
CA LEU A 405 8.05 -11.00 22.98
C LEU A 405 8.93 -9.90 22.41
N THR A 406 10.14 -10.26 21.98
CA THR A 406 11.04 -9.34 21.29
C THR A 406 11.61 -10.03 20.05
N ALA A 407 11.93 -9.27 19.01
CA ALA A 407 12.58 -9.80 17.82
C ALA A 407 13.25 -8.67 17.02
N THR A 408 14.43 -8.92 16.49
CA THR A 408 15.18 -7.96 15.67
C THR A 408 15.70 -8.64 14.41
N ALA A 409 15.52 -8.01 13.26
CA ALA A 409 16.08 -8.48 12.01
C ALA A 409 16.82 -7.37 11.28
N ASP A 410 17.96 -7.71 10.68
CA ASP A 410 18.75 -6.79 9.86
C ASP A 410 19.22 -7.52 8.61
N TYR A 411 18.81 -7.02 7.47
CA TYR A 411 19.09 -7.57 6.16
C TYR A 411 19.82 -6.53 5.31
N GLY A 412 20.84 -6.96 4.57
CA GLY A 412 21.54 -6.14 3.59
C GLY A 412 21.18 -6.57 2.18
N PHE A 413 21.18 -5.62 1.25
CA PHE A 413 21.07 -5.90 -0.18
C PHE A 413 21.92 -4.89 -0.98
N LYS A 414 22.28 -5.24 -2.22
CA LYS A 414 23.10 -4.39 -3.11
C LYS A 414 22.44 -4.23 -4.47
N GLY A 415 22.53 -3.04 -5.05
CA GLY A 415 22.01 -2.75 -6.38
C GLY A 415 20.79 -1.83 -6.34
N SER A 416 19.88 -2.02 -7.29
CA SER A 416 18.71 -1.17 -7.45
C SER A 416 17.43 -1.98 -7.58
N PHE A 417 16.33 -1.34 -7.20
CA PHE A 417 14.99 -1.80 -7.54
C PHE A 417 14.62 -1.17 -8.87
N GLN A 418 14.61 -1.95 -9.94
CA GLN A 418 14.22 -1.50 -11.27
C GLN A 418 12.83 -2.01 -11.62
N MET A 419 12.09 -1.20 -12.35
CA MET A 419 10.90 -1.64 -13.03
C MET A 419 10.59 -0.78 -14.23
N GLY A 420 9.78 -1.32 -15.12
CA GLY A 420 9.08 -0.49 -16.07
C GLY A 420 8.12 -1.28 -16.94
N TYR A 421 7.11 -0.57 -17.41
CA TYR A 421 6.41 -0.96 -18.61
C TYR A 421 7.21 -0.41 -19.78
N ILE A 422 7.90 -1.26 -20.52
CA ILE A 422 8.79 -0.88 -21.61
C ILE A 422 8.33 -1.63 -22.86
N ASN A 423 7.97 -0.89 -23.91
CA ASN A 423 7.55 -1.47 -25.20
C ASN A 423 6.45 -2.54 -25.08
N GLY A 424 5.48 -2.31 -24.20
CA GLY A 424 4.36 -3.23 -24.01
C GLY A 424 4.61 -4.35 -22.99
N GLN A 425 5.82 -4.47 -22.44
CA GLN A 425 6.20 -5.55 -21.53
C GLN A 425 6.55 -5.02 -20.15
N TRP A 426 6.13 -5.76 -19.13
CA TRP A 426 6.54 -5.51 -17.75
C TRP A 426 7.93 -6.06 -17.50
N THR A 427 8.77 -5.23 -16.90
CA THR A 427 10.08 -5.60 -16.39
C THR A 427 10.14 -5.22 -14.92
N ALA A 428 10.75 -6.08 -14.11
CA ALA A 428 11.04 -5.82 -12.71
C ALA A 428 12.35 -6.52 -12.35
N ALA A 429 13.20 -5.83 -11.60
CA ALA A 429 14.40 -6.41 -11.03
C ALA A 429 14.60 -5.88 -9.60
N ALA A 430 15.17 -6.73 -8.75
CA ALA A 430 15.47 -6.41 -7.37
C ALA A 430 16.98 -6.36 -7.15
N PRO A 431 17.42 -5.69 -6.07
CA PRO A 431 18.80 -5.73 -5.61
C PRO A 431 19.32 -7.17 -5.51
N MET A 432 20.56 -7.37 -5.97
CA MET A 432 21.31 -8.59 -5.81
C MET A 432 21.88 -8.71 -4.37
N ASP A 433 22.47 -9.86 -4.07
CA ASP A 433 23.27 -10.08 -2.84
C ASP A 433 22.52 -9.85 -1.52
N PHE A 434 21.33 -10.46 -1.40
CA PHE A 434 20.63 -10.50 -0.12
C PHE A 434 21.48 -11.19 0.96
N SER A 435 21.75 -10.47 2.04
CA SER A 435 22.56 -10.93 3.18
C SER A 435 21.78 -10.80 4.48
N VAL A 436 21.87 -11.82 5.33
CA VAL A 436 21.27 -11.81 6.67
C VAL A 436 22.34 -11.36 7.67
N LYS A 437 22.24 -10.12 8.16
CA LYS A 437 23.15 -9.58 9.19
C LYS A 437 22.70 -9.98 10.59
N LYS A 438 21.38 -9.91 10.84
CA LYS A 438 20.73 -10.44 12.04
C LYS A 438 19.50 -11.24 11.64
N SER A 439 19.49 -12.53 11.99
CA SER A 439 18.36 -13.43 11.71
C SER A 439 17.23 -13.18 12.70
N LEU A 440 16.01 -13.06 12.17
CA LEU A 440 14.80 -12.88 12.97
C LEU A 440 14.58 -14.05 13.94
N VAL A 441 14.73 -15.32 13.52
CA VAL A 441 14.46 -16.46 14.41
C VAL A 441 15.43 -16.54 15.59
N ASN A 442 16.69 -16.13 15.38
CA ASN A 442 17.73 -16.18 16.40
C ASN A 442 17.58 -15.09 17.46
N THR A 443 16.90 -14.00 17.12
CA THR A 443 16.68 -12.86 18.02
C THR A 443 15.33 -12.91 18.73
N ILE A 444 14.45 -13.86 18.39
CA ILE A 444 13.17 -14.06 19.10
C ILE A 444 13.46 -14.33 20.58
N GLY A 445 13.02 -13.41 21.43
CA GLY A 445 13.16 -13.44 22.89
C GLY A 445 11.83 -13.17 23.59
N GLY A 446 11.91 -12.94 24.90
CA GLY A 446 10.75 -12.69 25.76
C GLY A 446 10.44 -13.85 26.71
N ALA A 447 9.34 -13.74 27.47
CA ALA A 447 8.88 -14.71 28.45
C ALA A 447 7.37 -14.90 28.35
N SER A 448 6.89 -16.15 28.36
CA SER A 448 5.47 -16.46 28.32
C SER A 448 5.17 -17.91 28.64
N VAL A 449 4.08 -18.12 29.38
CA VAL A 449 3.50 -19.46 29.62
C VAL A 449 2.66 -19.97 28.44
N GLY A 450 2.48 -19.16 27.40
CA GLY A 450 1.66 -19.46 26.23
C GLY A 450 2.42 -19.38 24.91
N VAL A 451 1.75 -19.76 23.83
CA VAL A 451 2.25 -19.56 22.47
C VAL A 451 1.94 -18.13 22.05
N ASN A 452 2.96 -17.44 21.52
CA ASN A 452 2.79 -16.09 21.01
C ASN A 452 3.20 -16.00 19.55
N GLY A 453 2.56 -15.13 18.80
CA GLY A 453 2.89 -14.89 17.42
C GLY A 453 2.51 -13.49 16.96
N ILE A 454 3.27 -12.98 15.99
CA ILE A 454 3.05 -11.66 15.40
C ILE A 454 3.30 -11.74 13.91
N VAL A 455 2.47 -11.00 13.18
CA VAL A 455 2.68 -10.68 11.78
C VAL A 455 2.72 -9.17 11.65
N LEU A 456 3.84 -8.66 11.17
CA LEU A 456 4.01 -7.27 10.79
C LEU A 456 4.25 -7.24 9.28
N ALA A 457 3.52 -6.40 8.57
CA ALA A 457 3.86 -6.05 7.21
C ALA A 457 3.98 -4.55 7.05
N TYR A 458 4.93 -4.15 6.22
CA TYR A 458 5.20 -2.78 5.83
C TYR A 458 5.13 -2.70 4.30
N SER A 459 4.36 -1.75 3.80
CA SER A 459 4.23 -1.42 2.38
C SER A 459 4.72 0.01 2.19
N GLY A 460 5.78 0.19 1.41
CA GLY A 460 6.29 1.48 0.95
C GLY A 460 6.02 1.64 -0.54
N LYS A 461 5.07 2.50 -0.91
CA LYS A 461 4.69 2.76 -2.31
C LYS A 461 5.25 4.12 -2.75
N VAL A 462 6.28 4.10 -3.59
CA VAL A 462 6.84 5.28 -4.25
C VAL A 462 6.15 5.46 -5.59
N ILE A 463 5.52 6.61 -5.82
CA ILE A 463 4.84 6.97 -7.06
C ILE A 463 5.51 8.21 -7.62
N VAL A 464 5.93 8.21 -8.89
CA VAL A 464 6.40 9.43 -9.56
C VAL A 464 5.31 9.94 -10.45
N GLY A 465 4.75 11.10 -10.14
CA GLY A 465 3.55 11.55 -10.83
C GLY A 465 3.01 12.89 -10.40
N ILE A 466 1.73 13.09 -10.74
CA ILE A 466 0.97 14.30 -10.40
C ILE A 466 -0.13 13.90 -9.42
N GLY A 467 -0.38 14.77 -8.45
CA GLY A 467 -1.38 14.62 -7.42
C GLY A 467 -0.76 14.40 -6.05
N ALA A 468 -1.62 14.34 -5.06
CA ALA A 468 -1.29 14.15 -3.65
C ALA A 468 -2.30 13.20 -3.00
N PHE A 469 -1.92 12.58 -1.89
CA PHE A 469 -2.80 11.69 -1.13
C PHE A 469 -3.42 10.63 -2.05
N GLY A 470 -4.72 10.35 -1.96
CA GLY A 470 -5.42 9.35 -2.78
C GLY A 470 -5.39 9.49 -4.28
N PHE A 471 -4.85 10.60 -4.79
CA PHE A 471 -5.02 11.02 -6.17
C PHE A 471 -3.68 11.19 -6.88
N VAL A 472 -2.61 10.59 -6.37
CA VAL A 472 -1.35 10.50 -7.11
C VAL A 472 -1.51 9.52 -8.26
N THR A 473 -1.25 9.99 -9.48
CA THR A 473 -1.26 9.20 -10.71
C THR A 473 0.13 9.17 -11.33
N GLY A 474 0.62 7.97 -11.61
CA GLY A 474 1.95 7.80 -12.19
C GLY A 474 2.45 6.36 -12.15
N PRO A 475 3.63 6.08 -12.74
CA PRO A 475 4.36 4.86 -12.45
C PRO A 475 4.66 4.78 -10.96
N TYR A 476 4.58 3.57 -10.41
CA TYR A 476 4.86 3.34 -9.02
C TYR A 476 5.60 2.03 -8.75
N ILE A 477 6.42 2.08 -7.71
CA ILE A 477 7.03 0.93 -7.04
C ILE A 477 6.35 0.76 -5.70
N ASN A 478 5.77 -0.41 -5.43
CA ASN A 478 5.29 -0.78 -4.12
C ASN A 478 6.12 -1.93 -3.55
N TYR A 479 6.97 -1.58 -2.59
CA TYR A 479 7.77 -2.53 -1.83
C TYR A 479 6.95 -3.03 -0.64
N ILE A 480 6.77 -4.36 -0.54
CA ILE A 480 6.02 -4.98 0.54
C ILE A 480 6.94 -5.95 1.27
N ALA A 481 7.28 -5.63 2.51
CA ALA A 481 8.02 -6.54 3.38
C ALA A 481 7.14 -7.01 4.52
N SER A 482 7.05 -8.31 4.71
CA SER A 482 6.33 -8.91 5.83
C SER A 482 7.23 -9.83 6.63
N VAL A 483 7.08 -9.74 7.95
CA VAL A 483 7.71 -10.64 8.90
C VAL A 483 6.63 -11.29 9.74
N GLY A 484 6.69 -12.61 9.85
CA GLY A 484 5.90 -13.38 10.78
C GLY A 484 6.82 -14.09 11.74
N PHE A 485 6.50 -14.12 13.03
CA PHE A 485 7.28 -14.95 13.95
C PHE A 485 6.40 -15.48 15.07
N THR A 486 6.78 -16.66 15.56
CA THR A 486 6.10 -17.35 16.66
C THR A 486 7.12 -17.85 17.67
N ARG A 487 6.70 -17.88 18.92
CA ARG A 487 7.46 -18.40 20.05
C ARG A 487 6.56 -19.31 20.88
N GLY A 488 7.03 -20.51 21.14
CA GLY A 488 6.38 -21.47 22.02
C GLY A 488 6.39 -21.04 23.49
N SER A 489 5.67 -21.79 24.31
CA SER A 489 5.60 -21.60 25.76
C SER A 489 6.92 -21.96 26.44
N ASP A 490 7.27 -21.20 27.48
CA ASP A 490 8.39 -21.52 28.38
C ASP A 490 8.15 -22.75 29.25
N LEU A 491 6.89 -23.18 29.38
CA LEU A 491 6.53 -24.39 30.10
C LEU A 491 6.64 -25.64 29.22
N GLY A 492 6.87 -25.49 27.93
CA GLY A 492 7.00 -26.61 27.01
C GLY A 492 8.34 -27.34 27.17
N ILE A 493 8.33 -28.67 26.97
CA ILE A 493 9.55 -29.51 26.96
C ILE A 493 10.58 -28.99 25.94
N LYS A 494 10.12 -28.38 24.84
CA LYS A 494 10.95 -27.74 23.82
C LYS A 494 10.40 -26.35 23.49
N MET A 495 11.29 -25.36 23.48
CA MET A 495 10.96 -24.02 23.02
C MET A 495 11.10 -23.94 21.50
N CYS A 496 9.98 -23.99 20.78
CA CYS A 496 9.95 -23.77 19.34
C CYS A 496 9.90 -22.27 19.02
N LYS A 497 10.70 -21.84 18.06
CA LYS A 497 10.71 -20.49 17.47
C LYS A 497 10.58 -20.65 15.96
N SER A 498 9.72 -19.87 15.33
CA SER A 498 9.62 -19.82 13.87
C SER A 498 9.60 -18.37 13.41
N ALA A 499 10.21 -18.12 12.26
CA ALA A 499 10.22 -16.82 11.63
C ALA A 499 10.09 -16.95 10.11
N THR A 500 9.28 -16.10 9.52
CA THR A 500 9.14 -15.92 8.08
C THR A 500 9.46 -14.48 7.71
N LEU A 501 10.16 -14.32 6.59
CA LEU A 501 10.35 -13.04 5.90
C LEU A 501 9.86 -13.22 4.48
N SER A 502 8.96 -12.35 4.03
CA SER A 502 8.59 -12.21 2.63
C SER A 502 8.88 -10.80 2.17
N ILE A 503 9.47 -10.67 0.98
CA ILE A 503 9.62 -9.39 0.29
C ILE A 503 9.02 -9.56 -1.10
N ASP A 504 7.98 -8.79 -1.36
CA ASP A 504 7.30 -8.71 -2.65
C ASP A 504 7.47 -7.30 -3.23
N LEU A 505 7.50 -7.22 -4.55
CA LEU A 505 7.43 -5.98 -5.30
C LEU A 505 6.12 -5.97 -6.09
N ALA A 506 5.32 -4.93 -5.95
CA ALA A 506 4.21 -4.64 -6.85
C ALA A 506 4.54 -3.38 -7.64
N VAL A 507 4.20 -3.40 -8.92
CA VAL A 507 4.62 -2.40 -9.89
C VAL A 507 3.39 -1.99 -10.68
N GLY A 508 3.32 -0.76 -11.15
CA GLY A 508 2.21 -0.39 -12.01
C GLY A 508 2.27 1.04 -12.49
N VAL A 509 1.36 1.36 -13.41
CA VAL A 509 1.05 2.74 -13.77
C VAL A 509 -0.43 2.95 -13.54
N GLY A 510 -0.77 3.96 -12.76
CA GLY A 510 -2.16 4.26 -12.48
C GLY A 510 -2.37 5.15 -11.29
N TYR A 511 -3.61 5.18 -10.83
CA TYR A 511 -4.02 5.85 -9.61
C TYR A 511 -4.56 4.82 -8.62
N SER A 512 -4.46 5.11 -7.33
CA SER A 512 -5.11 4.30 -6.29
C SER A 512 -5.64 5.18 -5.18
N MET A 513 -6.92 5.03 -4.88
CA MET A 513 -7.62 5.63 -3.76
C MET A 513 -8.08 4.54 -2.76
N PRO A 514 -8.10 4.85 -1.45
CA PRO A 514 -8.77 4.05 -0.43
C PRO A 514 -10.24 3.79 -0.77
N GLN A 515 -10.76 2.63 -0.35
CA GLN A 515 -12.17 2.29 -0.64
C GLN A 515 -13.19 3.19 0.04
N VAL A 516 -12.83 3.76 1.18
CA VAL A 516 -13.69 4.72 1.89
C VAL A 516 -13.89 5.97 1.04
N ILE A 517 -12.84 6.46 0.37
CA ILE A 517 -12.91 7.61 -0.52
C ILE A 517 -13.68 7.28 -1.78
N ASN A 518 -13.42 6.11 -2.36
CA ASN A 518 -14.18 5.66 -3.51
C ASN A 518 -15.70 5.66 -3.21
N THR A 519 -16.07 5.14 -2.04
CA THR A 519 -17.46 5.15 -1.56
C THR A 519 -18.00 6.56 -1.36
N ALA A 520 -17.24 7.44 -0.71
CA ALA A 520 -17.65 8.83 -0.46
C ALA A 520 -17.84 9.63 -1.76
N ILE A 521 -16.88 9.54 -2.69
CA ILE A 521 -16.98 10.16 -4.02
C ILE A 521 -18.20 9.61 -4.75
N ASN A 522 -18.35 8.29 -4.83
CA ASN A 522 -19.46 7.67 -5.54
C ASN A 522 -20.82 8.02 -4.89
N PHE A 523 -20.88 8.27 -3.59
CA PHE A 523 -22.08 8.81 -2.95
C PHE A 523 -22.45 10.17 -3.54
N PHE A 524 -21.51 11.12 -3.62
CA PHE A 524 -21.78 12.43 -4.23
C PHE A 524 -22.05 12.34 -5.74
N LEU A 525 -21.32 11.50 -6.47
CA LEU A 525 -21.55 11.31 -7.91
C LEU A 525 -22.94 10.76 -8.21
N ARG A 526 -23.44 9.81 -7.40
CA ARG A 526 -24.81 9.30 -7.50
C ARG A 526 -25.85 10.39 -7.30
N GLN A 527 -25.64 11.31 -6.35
CA GLN A 527 -26.54 12.46 -6.13
C GLN A 527 -26.54 13.43 -7.33
N LEU A 528 -25.42 13.52 -8.05
CA LEU A 528 -25.26 14.37 -9.23
C LEU A 528 -25.56 13.65 -10.56
N ASN A 529 -26.02 12.39 -10.51
CA ASN A 529 -26.27 11.53 -11.67
C ASN A 529 -25.04 11.39 -12.62
N VAL A 530 -23.84 11.33 -12.04
CA VAL A 530 -22.57 11.11 -12.73
C VAL A 530 -22.11 9.67 -12.52
N GLY A 531 -21.50 9.04 -13.54
CA GLY A 531 -20.99 7.67 -13.47
C GLY A 531 -19.95 7.46 -12.36
N GLU A 532 -19.95 6.28 -11.76
CA GLU A 532 -19.04 5.92 -10.66
C GLU A 532 -17.58 5.82 -11.10
N VAL A 533 -16.69 6.08 -10.16
CA VAL A 533 -15.25 5.95 -10.33
C VAL A 533 -14.78 4.67 -9.63
N ALA A 534 -13.75 4.00 -10.17
CA ALA A 534 -13.12 2.85 -9.53
C ALA A 534 -12.06 3.29 -8.52
N ALA A 535 -11.90 2.53 -7.44
CA ALA A 535 -10.95 2.83 -6.37
C ALA A 535 -9.47 2.73 -6.77
N SER A 536 -9.20 2.10 -7.89
CA SER A 536 -7.88 2.05 -8.49
C SER A 536 -8.11 1.84 -9.97
N GLY A 537 -7.29 2.49 -10.77
CA GLY A 537 -7.25 2.30 -12.21
C GLY A 537 -5.80 2.26 -12.64
N GLY A 538 -5.48 1.39 -13.58
CA GLY A 538 -4.11 1.18 -14.02
C GLY A 538 -3.83 -0.26 -14.38
N ILE A 539 -2.58 -0.51 -14.75
CA ILE A 539 -2.03 -1.84 -15.01
C ILE A 539 -1.01 -2.10 -13.91
N ASP A 540 -1.13 -3.24 -13.22
CA ASP A 540 -0.18 -3.66 -12.18
C ASP A 540 0.39 -5.06 -12.42
N HIS A 541 1.63 -5.28 -11.98
CA HIS A 541 2.30 -6.58 -11.98
C HIS A 541 2.93 -6.80 -10.60
N ARG A 542 3.00 -8.06 -10.16
CA ARG A 542 3.52 -8.40 -8.85
C ARG A 542 4.54 -9.52 -8.95
N GLU A 543 5.70 -9.28 -8.37
CA GLU A 543 6.81 -10.22 -8.35
C GLU A 543 7.18 -10.55 -6.90
N LYS A 544 7.27 -11.84 -6.59
CA LYS A 544 7.79 -12.31 -5.30
C LYS A 544 9.30 -12.39 -5.40
N LEU A 545 9.99 -11.59 -4.60
CA LEU A 545 11.45 -11.49 -4.67
C LEU A 545 12.13 -12.46 -3.71
N ILE A 546 11.70 -12.45 -2.45
CA ILE A 546 12.34 -13.22 -1.38
C ILE A 546 11.27 -13.86 -0.50
N THR A 547 11.45 -15.14 -0.21
CA THR A 547 10.77 -15.80 0.90
C THR A 547 11.79 -16.62 1.67
N LYS A 548 11.90 -16.36 2.97
CA LYS A 548 12.74 -17.11 3.89
C LYS A 548 11.90 -17.57 5.06
N GLU A 549 12.07 -18.83 5.44
CA GLU A 549 11.44 -19.43 6.60
C GLU A 549 12.51 -20.15 7.41
N GLN A 550 12.48 -19.95 8.72
CA GLN A 550 13.41 -20.56 9.66
C GLN A 550 12.67 -21.00 10.91
N THR A 551 13.00 -22.18 11.42
CA THR A 551 12.40 -22.74 12.62
C THR A 551 13.48 -23.41 13.47
N ILE A 552 13.46 -23.15 14.78
CA ILE A 552 14.45 -23.62 15.76
C ILE A 552 13.72 -24.17 17.00
N PRO A 553 14.10 -25.34 17.54
CA PRO A 553 15.00 -26.32 16.90
C PRO A 553 14.36 -26.92 15.64
N GLU A 554 15.17 -27.54 14.78
CA GLU A 554 14.70 -28.14 13.53
C GLU A 554 13.61 -29.20 13.74
N SER A 555 13.59 -29.86 14.91
CA SER A 555 12.52 -30.79 15.29
C SER A 555 11.13 -30.15 15.42
N CYS A 556 11.04 -28.81 15.33
CA CYS A 556 9.77 -28.08 15.30
C CYS A 556 9.31 -27.76 13.86
N LYS A 557 10.07 -28.11 12.82
CA LYS A 557 9.60 -28.06 11.42
C LYS A 557 8.67 -29.26 11.20
N ASN A 558 7.42 -28.98 10.79
CA ASN A 558 6.44 -30.00 10.41
C ASN A 558 6.46 -30.24 8.91
#